data_AF-A0A399NRD7-F1
#
_entry.id   AF-A0A399NRD7-F1
#
_cell.length_a   1.000
_cell.length_b   1.000
_cell.length_c   1.000
_cell.angle_alpha   90.00
_cell.angle_beta   90.00
_cell.angle_gamma   90.00
#
_symmetry.space_group_name_H-M   'P 1'
#
loop_
_entity.id
_entity.type
_entity.pdbx_description
1 polymer ?
#
loop_
_entity_poly.entity_id
_entity_poly.type
_entity_poly.pdbx_seq_one_letter_code
_entity_poly.pdbx_strand_id
1 'polypeptide(L)'
;MNWSSFVPDLIVGLVGAVLTGGIAVGTYFLQLRRRNRQLIRNLADDLAARRAFELIVPSVGGGASDEADRCFRSVHSAQQRISVIRDEIAPNDRLRTKLQAMVFWCVDYKEFVEKEPEQWQLGLMNLRRELVACLREVERVAGLSNGSLPEPGSLRVSHVPS
;
A
#
# COMPACT_ATOMS: atom_id res chain seq x y z
N MET A 1 15.54 27.74 53.58
CA MET A 1 15.13 27.25 52.25
C MET A 1 14.21 28.27 51.64
N ASN A 2 14.69 29.00 50.63
CA ASN A 2 13.94 30.10 50.01
C ASN A 2 12.85 29.50 49.10
N TRP A 3 11.61 29.52 49.58
CA TRP A 3 10.43 29.07 48.83
C TRP A 3 10.19 29.84 47.52
N SER A 4 10.83 31.01 47.35
CA SER A 4 10.70 31.87 46.17
C SER A 4 11.41 31.35 44.90
N SER A 5 12.41 30.46 45.01
CA SER A 5 13.09 29.86 43.86
C SER A 5 12.50 28.49 43.45
N PHE A 6 11.75 27.84 44.35
CA PHE A 6 11.23 26.50 44.11
C PHE A 6 10.08 26.45 43.10
N VAL A 7 9.18 27.44 43.14
CA VAL A 7 8.02 27.51 42.22
C VAL A 7 8.46 27.81 40.77
N PRO A 8 9.37 28.77 40.50
CA PRO A 8 9.92 28.98 39.16
C PRO A 8 10.63 27.74 38.59
N ASP A 9 11.47 27.07 39.38
CA ASP A 9 12.21 25.89 38.93
C ASP A 9 11.27 24.70 38.62
N LEU A 10 10.20 24.53 39.40
CA LEU A 10 9.16 23.53 39.15
C LEU A 10 8.43 23.80 37.82
N ILE A 11 8.07 25.05 37.54
CA ILE A 11 7.40 25.45 36.30
C ILE A 11 8.32 25.24 35.10
N VAL A 12 9.59 25.63 35.19
CA VAL A 12 10.58 25.44 34.11
C VAL A 12 10.80 23.94 33.83
N GLY A 13 10.93 23.13 34.88
CA GLY A 13 11.06 21.68 34.75
C GLY A 13 9.83 21.04 34.09
N LEU A 14 8.62 21.47 34.47
CA LEU A 14 7.37 21.00 33.88
C LEU A 14 7.26 21.39 32.39
N VAL A 15 7.58 22.63 32.05
CA VAL A 15 7.56 23.13 30.66
C VAL A 15 8.58 22.36 29.80
N GLY A 16 9.79 22.13 30.31
CA GLY A 16 10.82 21.34 29.63
C GLY A 16 10.38 19.89 29.40
N ALA A 17 9.75 19.25 30.39
CA ALA A 17 9.23 17.89 30.27
C ALA A 17 8.09 17.79 29.23
N VAL A 18 7.14 18.73 29.25
CA VAL A 18 6.03 18.77 28.29
C VAL A 18 6.53 19.02 26.86
N LEU A 19 7.47 19.95 26.67
CA LEU A 19 8.09 20.21 25.36
C LEU A 19 8.82 18.97 24.84
N THR A 20 9.64 18.34 25.68
CA THR A 20 10.39 17.14 25.29
C THR A 20 9.46 15.98 24.95
N GLY A 21 8.44 15.74 25.77
CA GLY A 21 7.41 14.74 25.51
C GLY A 21 6.64 15.02 24.22
N GLY A 22 6.26 16.28 24.00
CA GLY A 22 5.58 16.71 22.77
C GLY A 22 6.42 16.51 21.51
N ILE A 23 7.71 16.85 21.56
CA ILE A 23 8.65 16.62 20.45
C ILE A 23 8.84 15.12 20.19
N ALA A 24 8.99 14.30 21.23
CA ALA A 24 9.14 12.85 21.09
C ALA A 24 7.89 12.22 20.45
N VAL A 25 6.70 12.61 20.88
CA VAL A 25 5.44 12.15 20.28
C VAL A 25 5.31 12.62 18.84
N GLY A 26 5.62 13.89 18.56
CA GLY A 26 5.58 14.45 17.20
C GLY A 26 6.54 13.74 16.25
N THR A 27 7.78 13.51 16.67
CA THR A 27 8.79 12.79 15.87
C THR A 27 8.39 11.34 15.63
N TYR A 28 7.82 10.66 16.63
CA TYR A 28 7.28 9.31 16.48
C TYR A 28 6.19 9.25 15.39
N PHE A 29 5.20 10.14 15.43
CA PHE A 29 4.14 10.17 14.41
C PHE A 29 4.67 10.49 13.00
N LEU A 30 5.67 11.37 12.90
CA LEU A 30 6.31 11.69 11.63
C LEU A 30 7.07 10.49 11.06
N GLN A 31 7.84 9.78 11.90
CA GLN A 31 8.53 8.55 11.50
C GLN A 31 7.53 7.47 11.05
N LEU A 32 6.41 7.32 11.76
CA LEU A 32 5.35 6.39 11.41
C LEU A 32 4.75 6.67 10.03
N ARG A 33 4.43 7.95 9.76
CA ARG A 33 3.91 8.39 8.46
C ARG A 33 4.92 8.14 7.34
N ARG A 34 6.20 8.43 7.57
CA ARG A 34 7.27 8.18 6.58
C ARG A 34 7.40 6.69 6.27
N ARG A 35 7.43 5.84 7.30
CA ARG A 35 7.50 4.38 7.15
C ARG A 35 6.30 3.83 6.36
N ASN A 36 5.07 4.23 6.73
CA ASN A 36 3.87 3.78 6.02
C ASN A 36 3.87 4.20 4.55
N ARG A 37 4.29 5.44 4.24
CA ARG A 37 4.42 5.93 2.85
C ARG A 37 5.45 5.13 2.06
N GLN A 38 6.57 4.77 2.68
CA GLN A 38 7.61 3.98 2.02
C GLN A 38 7.13 2.56 1.74
N LEU A 39 6.42 1.92 2.67
CA LEU A 39 5.82 0.60 2.45
C LEU A 39 4.83 0.60 1.28
N ILE A 40 3.97 1.63 1.19
CA ILE A 40 3.01 1.79 0.08
C ILE A 40 3.73 1.97 -1.25
N ARG A 41 4.79 2.79 -1.31
CA ARG A 41 5.57 2.99 -2.54
C ARG A 41 6.22 1.70 -2.99
N ASN A 42 6.86 0.98 -2.07
CA ASN A 42 7.45 -0.32 -2.36
C ASN A 42 6.41 -1.33 -2.87
N LEU A 43 5.18 -1.29 -2.33
CA LEU A 43 4.08 -2.10 -2.84
C LEU A 43 3.71 -1.73 -4.28
N ALA A 44 3.54 -0.43 -4.54
CA ALA A 44 3.18 0.06 -5.86
C ALA A 44 4.26 -0.27 -6.90
N ASP A 45 5.54 -0.11 -6.55
CA ASP A 45 6.68 -0.49 -7.39
C ASP A 45 6.71 -2.00 -7.67
N ASP A 46 6.44 -2.83 -6.66
CA ASP A 46 6.34 -4.29 -6.84
C ASP A 46 5.17 -4.66 -7.77
N LEU A 47 4.02 -3.99 -7.65
CA LEU A 47 2.89 -4.18 -8.57
C LEU A 47 3.17 -3.66 -9.98
N ALA A 48 3.92 -2.58 -10.12
CA ALA A 48 4.32 -2.02 -11.40
C ALA A 48 5.30 -2.95 -12.15
N ALA A 49 6.28 -3.51 -11.44
CA ALA A 49 7.28 -4.41 -12.00
C ALA A 49 6.72 -5.79 -12.40
N ARG A 50 5.52 -6.16 -11.93
CA ARG A 50 4.89 -7.43 -12.25
C ARG A 50 4.32 -7.41 -13.66
N ARG A 51 5.00 -8.14 -14.56
CA ARG A 51 4.61 -8.38 -15.95
C ARG A 51 3.18 -8.90 -16.12
N ALA A 52 2.64 -9.61 -15.12
CA ALA A 52 1.28 -10.12 -15.13
C ALA A 52 0.22 -9.00 -15.16
N PHE A 53 0.55 -7.77 -14.80
CA PHE A 53 -0.38 -6.64 -14.88
C PHE A 53 -0.14 -5.76 -16.10
N GLU A 54 0.73 -6.16 -17.05
CA GLU A 54 0.85 -5.46 -18.32
C GLU A 54 -0.49 -5.45 -19.05
N LEU A 55 -0.76 -4.37 -19.79
CA LEU A 55 -2.00 -4.26 -20.56
C LEU A 55 -1.97 -5.28 -21.70
N ILE A 56 -2.84 -6.29 -21.61
CA ILE A 56 -2.99 -7.34 -22.62
C ILE A 56 -4.33 -7.11 -23.32
N VAL A 57 -4.35 -7.24 -24.66
CA VAL A 57 -5.61 -7.30 -25.41
C VAL A 57 -6.19 -8.70 -25.23
N PRO A 58 -7.36 -8.86 -24.58
CA PRO A 58 -7.90 -10.18 -24.31
C PRO A 58 -8.21 -10.90 -25.63
N SER A 59 -7.67 -12.11 -25.81
CA SER A 59 -8.02 -13.02 -26.89
C SER A 59 -8.82 -14.20 -26.35
N VAL A 60 -10.01 -14.41 -26.90
CA VAL A 60 -10.86 -15.56 -26.56
C VAL A 60 -10.31 -16.76 -27.31
N GLY A 61 -9.82 -17.78 -26.58
CA GLY A 61 -9.32 -19.02 -27.19
C GLY A 61 -7.99 -19.55 -26.63
N GLY A 62 -7.35 -18.84 -25.70
CA GLY A 62 -6.18 -19.33 -24.99
C GLY A 62 -6.56 -20.18 -23.78
N GLY A 63 -7.04 -21.41 -24.01
CA GLY A 63 -7.24 -22.39 -22.94
C GLY A 63 -5.96 -22.62 -22.11
N ALA A 64 -6.11 -23.20 -20.92
CA ALA A 64 -5.09 -23.47 -19.89
C ALA A 64 -3.64 -23.52 -20.44
N SER A 65 -3.05 -22.34 -20.57
CA SER A 65 -1.75 -22.13 -21.17
C SER A 65 -0.75 -21.89 -20.03
N ASP A 66 0.51 -22.25 -20.24
CA ASP A 66 1.61 -21.91 -19.31
C ASP A 66 1.63 -20.41 -18.93
N GLU A 67 1.03 -19.55 -19.75
CA GLU A 67 0.85 -18.12 -19.45
C GLU A 67 -0.21 -17.87 -18.37
N ALA A 68 -1.33 -18.58 -18.40
CA ALA A 68 -2.39 -18.47 -17.39
C ALA A 68 -1.88 -18.89 -16.01
N ASP A 69 -1.13 -20.00 -15.95
CA ASP A 69 -0.48 -20.49 -14.72
C ASP A 69 0.56 -19.50 -14.18
N ARG A 70 1.40 -18.94 -15.06
CA ARG A 70 2.37 -17.90 -14.68
C ARG A 70 1.67 -16.65 -14.14
N CYS A 71 0.58 -16.23 -14.79
CA CYS A 71 -0.24 -15.12 -14.34
C CYS A 71 -0.84 -15.39 -12.95
N PHE A 72 -1.45 -16.55 -12.76
CA PHE A 72 -2.05 -16.95 -11.49
C PHE A 72 -1.04 -16.95 -10.35
N ARG A 73 0.16 -17.53 -10.55
CA ARG A 73 1.25 -17.48 -9.56
C ARG A 73 1.69 -16.06 -9.25
N SER A 74 1.74 -15.19 -10.27
CA SER A 74 2.09 -13.77 -10.08
C SER A 74 1.04 -13.02 -9.27
N VAL A 75 -0.25 -13.22 -9.55
CA VAL A 75 -1.35 -12.64 -8.76
C VAL A 75 -1.35 -13.18 -7.33
N HIS A 76 -1.11 -14.48 -7.15
CA HIS A 76 -0.98 -15.08 -5.82
C HIS A 76 0.15 -14.45 -5.00
N SER A 77 1.33 -14.31 -5.61
CA SER A 77 2.46 -13.64 -4.97
C SER A 77 2.14 -12.17 -4.64
N ALA A 78 1.38 -11.47 -5.49
CA ALA A 78 0.99 -10.08 -5.25
C ALA A 78 0.06 -9.99 -4.04
N GLN A 79 -0.94 -10.89 -3.96
CA GLN A 79 -1.84 -10.98 -2.81
C GLN A 79 -1.07 -11.20 -1.50
N GLN A 80 -0.10 -12.12 -1.47
CA GLN A 80 0.73 -12.37 -0.30
C GLN A 80 1.50 -11.10 0.10
N ARG A 81 2.11 -10.41 -0.88
CA ARG A 81 2.84 -9.16 -0.62
C ARG A 81 1.95 -8.06 -0.07
N ILE A 82 0.76 -7.87 -0.64
CA ILE A 82 -0.24 -6.91 -0.15
C ILE A 82 -0.65 -7.25 1.28
N SER A 83 -0.84 -8.54 1.60
CA SER A 83 -1.24 -9.00 2.93
C SER A 83 -0.16 -8.73 3.98
N VAL A 84 1.11 -9.02 3.65
CA VAL A 84 2.25 -8.69 4.52
C VAL A 84 2.32 -7.18 4.77
N ILE A 85 2.22 -6.36 3.72
CA ILE A 85 2.30 -4.90 3.86
C ILE A 85 1.12 -4.33 4.66
N ARG A 86 -0.09 -4.88 4.48
CA ARG A 86 -1.27 -4.55 5.30
C ARG A 86 -1.01 -4.79 6.79
N ASP A 87 -0.32 -5.87 7.11
CA ASP A 87 -0.04 -6.26 8.50
C ASP A 87 1.16 -5.49 9.09
N GLU A 88 2.11 -5.06 8.25
CA GLU A 88 3.24 -4.20 8.64
C GLU A 88 2.88 -2.72 8.83
N ILE A 89 1.78 -2.27 8.22
CA ILE A 89 1.33 -0.88 8.34
C ILE A 89 0.87 -0.60 9.77
N ALA A 90 1.58 0.31 10.41
CA ALA A 90 1.30 0.80 11.76
C ALA A 90 -0.09 1.46 11.82
N PRO A 91 -0.74 1.54 13.01
CA PRO A 91 -2.20 1.62 13.14
C PRO A 91 -2.81 2.77 12.34
N ASN A 92 -3.27 2.43 11.14
CA ASN A 92 -4.01 3.29 10.24
C ASN A 92 -5.09 2.40 9.62
N ASP A 93 -6.23 2.30 10.32
CA ASP A 93 -7.31 1.40 9.93
C ASP A 93 -7.82 1.70 8.53
N ARG A 94 -7.87 2.99 8.14
CA ARG A 94 -8.26 3.41 6.79
C ARG A 94 -7.35 2.81 5.73
N LEU A 95 -6.03 2.89 5.94
CA LEU A 95 -5.05 2.34 5.00
C LEU A 95 -5.12 0.81 4.96
N ARG A 96 -5.27 0.17 6.12
CA ARG A 96 -5.47 -1.28 6.22
C ARG A 96 -6.73 -1.75 5.49
N THR A 97 -7.85 -1.01 5.60
CA THR A 97 -9.08 -1.31 4.86
C THR A 97 -8.88 -1.24 3.35
N LYS A 98 -8.12 -0.26 2.85
CA LYS A 98 -7.85 -0.16 1.40
C LYS A 98 -6.96 -1.29 0.90
N LEU A 99 -5.95 -1.68 1.67
CA LEU A 99 -5.12 -2.85 1.33
C LEU A 99 -5.91 -4.16 1.44
N GLN A 100 -6.81 -4.27 2.40
CA GLN A 100 -7.74 -5.40 2.50
C GLN A 100 -8.63 -5.52 1.26
N ALA A 101 -9.11 -4.40 0.71
CA ALA A 101 -9.88 -4.41 -0.53
C ALA A 101 -9.04 -4.93 -1.71
N MET A 102 -7.76 -4.57 -1.80
CA MET A 102 -6.86 -5.13 -2.82
C MET A 102 -6.69 -6.65 -2.68
N VAL A 103 -6.55 -7.16 -1.44
CA VAL A 103 -6.50 -8.60 -1.18
C VAL A 103 -7.79 -9.28 -1.61
N PHE A 104 -8.94 -8.67 -1.32
CA PHE A 104 -10.25 -9.19 -1.71
C PHE A 104 -10.36 -9.32 -3.23
N TRP A 105 -9.98 -8.30 -4.01
CA TRP A 105 -9.98 -8.39 -5.47
C TRP A 105 -9.07 -9.48 -6.03
N CYS A 106 -7.90 -9.72 -5.39
CA CYS A 106 -7.04 -10.84 -5.78
C CYS A 106 -7.71 -12.21 -5.53
N VAL A 107 -8.50 -12.34 -4.46
CA VAL A 107 -9.27 -13.58 -4.18
C VAL A 107 -10.39 -13.74 -5.19
N ASP A 108 -11.16 -12.69 -5.44
CA ASP A 108 -12.27 -12.68 -6.41
C ASP A 108 -11.80 -13.08 -7.81
N TYR A 109 -10.64 -12.56 -8.25
CA TYR A 109 -9.99 -12.99 -9.49
C TYR A 109 -9.70 -14.49 -9.52
N LYS A 110 -9.18 -15.06 -8.43
CA LYS A 110 -8.86 -16.50 -8.38
C LYS A 110 -10.13 -17.33 -8.48
N GLU A 111 -11.17 -16.97 -7.73
CA GLU A 111 -12.47 -17.65 -7.81
C GLU A 111 -13.09 -17.53 -9.21
N PHE A 112 -12.93 -16.38 -9.87
CA PHE A 112 -13.36 -16.16 -11.25
C PHE A 112 -12.62 -17.09 -12.22
N VAL A 113 -11.29 -17.17 -12.13
CA VAL A 113 -10.46 -18.02 -13.01
C VAL A 113 -10.71 -19.50 -12.77
N GLU A 114 -10.99 -19.92 -11.52
CA GLU A 114 -11.36 -21.31 -11.21
C GLU A 114 -12.69 -21.71 -11.87
N LYS A 115 -13.65 -20.78 -11.95
CA LYS A 115 -14.95 -21.02 -12.59
C LYS A 115 -14.88 -20.92 -14.12
N GLU A 116 -14.12 -19.96 -14.63
CA GLU A 116 -14.05 -19.61 -16.06
C GLU A 116 -12.59 -19.49 -16.53
N PRO A 117 -11.85 -20.61 -16.62
CA PRO A 117 -10.42 -20.59 -16.91
C PRO A 117 -10.08 -20.03 -18.29
N GLU A 118 -10.99 -20.13 -19.26
CA GLU A 118 -10.80 -19.58 -20.61
C GLU A 118 -10.84 -18.04 -20.64
N GLN A 119 -11.42 -17.41 -19.61
CA GLN A 119 -11.61 -15.96 -19.52
C GLN A 119 -10.60 -15.28 -18.59
N TRP A 120 -9.52 -15.96 -18.22
CA TRP A 120 -8.54 -15.45 -17.26
C TRP A 120 -7.97 -14.06 -17.62
N GLN A 121 -7.78 -13.76 -18.90
CA GLN A 121 -7.30 -12.45 -19.36
C GLN A 121 -8.29 -11.33 -19.07
N LEU A 122 -9.60 -11.59 -19.22
CA LEU A 122 -10.65 -10.65 -18.87
C LEU A 122 -10.67 -10.40 -17.37
N GLY A 123 -10.62 -11.47 -16.58
CA GLY A 123 -10.52 -11.40 -15.11
C GLY A 123 -9.31 -10.58 -14.67
N LEU A 124 -8.17 -10.76 -15.33
CA LEU A 124 -6.92 -10.05 -15.03
C LEU A 124 -7.02 -8.55 -15.32
N MET A 125 -7.66 -8.16 -16.43
CA MET A 125 -7.87 -6.75 -16.75
C MET A 125 -8.83 -6.07 -15.76
N ASN A 126 -9.86 -6.79 -15.30
CA ASN A 126 -10.74 -6.32 -14.24
C ASN A 126 -9.97 -6.17 -12.91
N LEU A 127 -9.21 -7.18 -12.50
CA LEU A 127 -8.35 -7.11 -11.32
C LEU A 127 -7.40 -5.92 -11.40
N ARG A 128 -6.73 -5.72 -12.54
CA ARG A 128 -5.82 -4.58 -12.75
C ARG A 128 -6.55 -3.24 -12.54
N ARG A 129 -7.75 -3.08 -13.10
CA ARG A 129 -8.57 -1.86 -12.94
C ARG A 129 -8.89 -1.60 -11.47
N GLU A 130 -9.30 -2.63 -10.75
CA GLU A 130 -9.64 -2.52 -9.32
C GLU A 130 -8.41 -2.23 -8.46
N LEU A 131 -7.26 -2.82 -8.77
CA LEU A 131 -5.98 -2.52 -8.10
C LEU A 131 -5.55 -1.06 -8.35
N VAL A 132 -5.71 -0.54 -9.57
CA VAL A 132 -5.46 0.88 -9.87
C VAL A 132 -6.38 1.77 -9.04
N ALA A 133 -7.68 1.49 -9.00
CA ALA A 133 -8.64 2.26 -8.23
C ALA A 133 -8.30 2.26 -6.73
N CYS A 134 -7.96 1.09 -6.17
CA CYS A 134 -7.52 0.95 -4.79
C CYS A 134 -6.23 1.73 -4.51
N LEU A 135 -5.24 1.67 -5.41
CA LEU A 135 -4.00 2.45 -5.27
C LEU A 135 -4.27 3.95 -5.23
N ARG A 136 -5.18 4.47 -6.06
CA ARG A 136 -5.59 5.89 -6.00
C ARG A 136 -6.24 6.26 -4.67
N GLU A 137 -7.05 5.38 -4.10
CA GLU A 137 -7.60 5.59 -2.76
C GLU A 137 -6.51 5.55 -1.67
N VAL A 138 -5.54 4.65 -1.81
CA VAL A 138 -4.38 4.56 -0.91
C VAL A 138 -3.54 5.85 -0.96
N GLU A 139 -3.32 6.44 -2.15
CA GLU A 139 -2.64 7.74 -2.29
C GLU A 139 -3.33 8.82 -1.48
N ARG A 140 -4.66 8.94 -1.61
CA ARG A 140 -5.46 9.93 -0.89
C ARG A 140 -5.38 9.73 0.62
N VAL A 141 -5.51 8.50 1.10
CA VAL A 141 -5.46 8.18 2.54
C VAL A 141 -4.06 8.40 3.13
N ALA A 142 -3.01 8.13 2.36
CA ALA A 142 -1.62 8.34 2.77
C ALA A 142 -1.15 9.81 2.66
N GLY A 143 -1.98 10.68 2.07
CA GLY A 143 -1.64 12.07 1.78
C GLY A 143 -0.47 12.17 0.79
N LEU A 144 -0.44 11.28 -0.20
CA LEU A 144 0.48 11.34 -1.33
C LEU A 144 -0.15 12.17 -2.45
N SER A 145 0.69 12.72 -3.34
CA SER A 145 0.20 13.43 -4.53
C SER A 145 -0.52 12.46 -5.45
N ASN A 146 -1.63 12.89 -6.06
CA ASN A 146 -2.33 12.09 -7.06
C ASN A 146 -1.37 11.75 -8.21
N GLY A 147 -1.26 10.48 -8.59
CA GLY A 147 -0.35 10.08 -9.66
C GLY A 147 1.08 9.76 -9.21
N SER A 148 1.38 9.84 -7.91
CA SER A 148 2.72 9.58 -7.38
C SER A 148 3.11 8.10 -7.35
N LEU A 149 2.12 7.21 -7.24
CA LEU A 149 2.31 5.78 -7.27
C LEU A 149 2.15 5.27 -8.71
N PRO A 150 3.06 4.38 -9.15
CA PRO A 150 2.96 3.77 -10.46
C PRO A 150 1.74 2.85 -10.55
N GLU A 151 1.25 2.68 -11.77
CA GLU A 151 0.13 1.79 -12.03
C GLU A 151 0.65 0.34 -12.13
N PRO A 152 -0.15 -0.67 -11.72
CA PRO A 152 0.20 -2.07 -11.89
C PRO A 152 0.52 -2.38 -13.36
N GLY A 153 1.66 -3.06 -13.57
CA GLY A 153 2.21 -3.40 -14.88
C GLY A 153 2.64 -2.19 -15.73
N SER A 154 2.90 -1.04 -15.12
CA SER A 154 3.50 0.10 -15.81
C SER A 154 5.03 0.06 -15.71
N LEU A 155 5.72 0.54 -16.76
CA LEU A 155 7.17 0.73 -16.75
C LEU A 155 7.62 1.91 -15.86
N ARG A 156 6.70 2.58 -15.17
CA ARG A 156 7.02 3.72 -14.31
C ARG A 156 7.44 3.20 -12.95
N VAL A 157 8.59 3.66 -12.48
CA VAL A 157 9.05 3.47 -11.09
C VAL A 157 8.65 4.70 -10.29
N SER A 158 8.26 4.53 -9.03
CA SER A 158 7.96 5.64 -8.11
C SER A 158 9.16 6.60 -8.05
N HIS A 159 9.02 7.82 -8.58
CA HIS A 159 10.03 8.86 -8.37
C HIS A 159 9.95 9.37 -6.92
N VAL A 160 11.07 9.29 -6.18
CA VAL A 160 11.24 10.00 -4.92
C VAL A 160 11.47 11.47 -5.28
N PRO A 161 10.57 12.41 -4.95
CA PRO A 161 10.95 13.81 -4.96
C PRO A 161 12.00 13.98 -3.85
N SER A 162 13.23 14.29 -4.27
CA SER A 162 14.35 14.72 -3.44
C SER A 162 14.00 15.99 -2.68
#